data_AF-A0A412HJC2-F1
#
_entry.id   AF-A0A412HJC2-F1
#
_cell.length_a   1.000
_cell.length_b   1.000
_cell.length_c   1.000
_cell.angle_alpha   90.00
_cell.angle_beta   90.00
_cell.angle_gamma   90.00
#
_symmetry.space_group_name_H-M   'P 1'
#
loop_
_entity.id
_entity.type
_entity.pdbx_description
1 polymer ?
#
loop_
_entity_poly.entity_id
_entity_poly.type
_entity_poly.pdbx_seq_one_letter_code
_entity_poly.pdbx_strand_id
1 'polypeptide(L)'
;MAGNALYDVGMRLRAAELHDEGHGRAAIAALLGMPEETVREWLCTYRSVGIEVLAMMGKKHTAYSFETKLAAVRAVVDEGMTKPEAMEKFGIASPSPFKKWLKAYREEGPEALRPKPRGRPRGSGSPSGETTREQELERRIKRLEAENAYLKKSIALKAEKRSRTARRPRS
;
A
#
# COMPACT_ATOMS: atom_id res chain seq x y z
N MET A 1 15.00 -13.03 -19.51
CA MET A 1 13.63 -12.68 -19.02
C MET A 1 13.28 -11.27 -19.50
N ALA A 2 12.84 -11.12 -20.75
CA ALA A 2 12.42 -9.82 -21.30
C ALA A 2 11.04 -9.47 -20.71
N GLY A 3 11.00 -8.52 -19.78
CA GLY A 3 9.75 -8.17 -19.10
C GLY A 3 8.83 -7.36 -20.00
N ASN A 4 7.79 -8.02 -20.53
CA ASN A 4 6.63 -7.48 -21.27
C ASN A 4 6.53 -5.94 -21.31
N ALA A 5 7.02 -5.35 -22.40
CA ALA A 5 6.34 -4.23 -23.04
C ALA A 5 5.59 -4.88 -24.21
N LEU A 6 4.32 -5.25 -24.02
CA LEU A 6 3.56 -5.95 -25.07
C LEU A 6 3.52 -5.13 -26.37
N TYR A 7 3.69 -3.81 -26.28
CA TYR A 7 3.74 -2.89 -27.39
C TYR A 7 4.86 -1.89 -27.19
N ASP A 8 5.65 -1.65 -28.23
CA ASP A 8 6.80 -0.74 -28.19
C ASP A 8 6.41 0.71 -28.51
N VAL A 9 7.38 1.62 -28.47
CA VAL A 9 7.17 3.03 -28.83
C VAL A 9 6.80 3.19 -30.31
N GLY A 10 7.38 2.37 -31.20
CA GLY A 10 7.14 2.45 -32.64
C GLY A 10 5.68 2.18 -33.02
N MET A 11 5.08 1.15 -32.43
CA MET A 11 3.66 0.81 -32.65
C MET A 11 2.73 1.95 -32.25
N ARG A 12 3.06 2.66 -31.17
CA ARG A 12 2.29 3.81 -30.69
C ARG A 12 2.37 5.00 -31.63
N LEU A 13 3.58 5.32 -32.09
CA LEU A 13 3.77 6.39 -33.08
C LEU A 13 3.05 6.05 -34.38
N ARG A 14 3.15 4.79 -34.84
CA ARG A 14 2.44 4.34 -36.04
C ARG A 14 0.92 4.43 -35.92
N ALA A 15 0.36 4.16 -34.74
CA ALA A 15 -1.08 4.33 -34.50
C ALA A 15 -1.53 5.79 -34.59
N ALA A 16 -0.70 6.74 -34.11
CA ALA A 16 -0.97 8.17 -34.24
C ALA A 16 -0.88 8.63 -35.70
N GLU A 17 0.14 8.18 -36.45
CA GLU A 17 0.28 8.45 -37.89
C GLU A 17 -0.94 7.96 -38.68
N LEU A 18 -1.36 6.71 -38.48
CA LEU A 18 -2.52 6.15 -39.18
C LEU A 18 -3.82 6.91 -38.85
N HIS A 19 -3.96 7.38 -37.61
CA HIS A 19 -5.08 8.23 -37.22
C HIS A 19 -5.05 9.58 -37.96
N ASP A 20 -3.88 10.20 -38.09
CA ASP A 20 -3.72 11.47 -38.82
C ASP A 20 -3.91 11.30 -40.34
N GLU A 21 -3.60 10.12 -40.88
CA GLU A 21 -3.98 9.68 -42.23
C GLU A 21 -5.50 9.43 -42.40
N GLY A 22 -6.29 9.55 -41.32
CA GLY A 22 -7.76 9.43 -41.33
C GLY A 22 -8.30 8.02 -41.07
N HIS A 23 -7.45 7.06 -40.67
CA HIS A 23 -7.91 5.71 -40.38
C HIS A 23 -8.74 5.67 -39.09
N GLY A 24 -9.87 4.97 -39.15
CA GLY A 24 -10.67 4.68 -37.97
C GLY A 24 -9.97 3.69 -37.03
N ARG A 25 -10.31 3.74 -35.74
CA ARG A 25 -9.72 2.89 -34.70
C ARG A 25 -9.72 1.39 -35.04
N ALA A 26 -10.81 0.85 -35.57
CA ALA A 26 -10.92 -0.56 -35.96
C ALA A 26 -9.94 -0.93 -37.10
N ALA A 27 -9.74 -0.03 -38.07
CA ALA A 27 -8.77 -0.23 -39.13
C ALA A 27 -7.33 -0.21 -38.59
N ILE A 28 -7.01 0.73 -37.69
CA ILE A 28 -5.70 0.80 -37.04
C ILE A 28 -5.41 -0.46 -36.22
N ALA A 29 -6.41 -0.96 -35.49
CA ALA A 29 -6.31 -2.20 -34.71
C ALA A 29 -6.01 -3.41 -35.60
N ALA A 30 -6.70 -3.53 -36.73
CA ALA A 30 -6.46 -4.59 -37.72
C ALA A 30 -5.06 -4.47 -38.36
N LEU A 31 -4.63 -3.26 -38.73
CA LEU A 31 -3.33 -3.00 -39.35
C LEU A 31 -2.15 -3.30 -38.42
N LEU A 32 -2.30 -3.05 -37.11
CA LEU A 32 -1.26 -3.28 -36.11
C LEU A 32 -1.38 -4.65 -35.41
N GLY A 33 -2.44 -5.42 -35.68
CA GLY A 33 -2.66 -6.73 -35.06
C GLY A 33 -2.90 -6.65 -33.54
N MET A 34 -3.57 -5.59 -33.07
CA MET A 34 -3.78 -5.34 -31.63
C MET A 34 -5.27 -5.20 -31.28
N PRO A 35 -5.65 -5.39 -30.01
CA PRO A 35 -7.01 -5.13 -29.56
C PRO A 35 -7.43 -3.68 -29.81
N GLU A 36 -8.67 -3.49 -30.28
CA GLU A 36 -9.22 -2.16 -30.55
C GLU A 36 -9.17 -1.24 -29.31
N GLU A 37 -9.35 -1.81 -28.13
CA GLU A 37 -9.31 -1.10 -26.85
C GLU A 37 -7.93 -0.49 -26.56
N THR A 38 -6.84 -1.18 -26.89
CA THR A 38 -5.47 -0.66 -26.77
C THR A 38 -5.30 0.58 -27.65
N VAL A 39 -5.78 0.49 -28.91
CA VAL A 39 -5.74 1.61 -29.85
C VAL A 39 -6.61 2.77 -29.35
N ARG A 40 -7.77 2.49 -28.74
CA ARG A 40 -8.63 3.51 -28.12
C ARG A 40 -7.89 4.31 -27.05
N GLU A 41 -7.21 3.64 -26.14
CA GLU A 41 -6.46 4.26 -25.05
C GLU A 41 -5.32 5.16 -25.58
N TRP A 42 -4.60 4.68 -26.59
CA TRP A 42 -3.52 5.43 -27.23
C TRP A 42 -4.02 6.69 -27.92
N LEU A 43 -5.09 6.58 -28.71
CA LEU A 43 -5.68 7.72 -29.40
C LEU A 43 -6.31 8.72 -28.43
N CYS A 44 -6.89 8.26 -27.32
CA CYS A 44 -7.34 9.15 -26.24
C CYS A 44 -6.16 9.95 -25.65
N THR A 45 -5.04 9.29 -25.37
CA THR A 45 -3.83 9.96 -24.86
C THR A 45 -3.25 10.92 -25.88
N TYR A 46 -3.15 10.50 -27.14
CA TYR A 46 -2.67 11.33 -28.24
C TYR A 46 -3.48 12.63 -28.36
N ARG A 47 -4.81 12.52 -28.37
CA ARG A 47 -5.71 13.67 -28.49
C ARG A 47 -5.72 14.59 -27.29
N SER A 48 -5.44 14.08 -26.09
CA SER A 48 -5.55 14.85 -24.84
C SER A 48 -4.24 15.51 -24.43
N VAL A 49 -3.11 14.83 -24.63
CA VAL A 49 -1.81 15.27 -24.13
C VAL A 49 -0.75 15.38 -25.24
N GLY A 50 -0.91 14.63 -26.32
CA GLY A 50 -0.02 14.68 -27.48
C GLY A 50 0.94 13.49 -27.59
N ILE A 51 1.74 13.52 -28.66
CA ILE A 51 2.58 12.39 -29.10
C ILE A 51 3.72 12.06 -28.13
N GLU A 52 4.25 13.04 -27.41
CA GLU A 52 5.34 12.84 -26.45
C GLU A 52 4.91 11.93 -25.29
N VAL A 53 3.73 12.17 -24.73
CA VAL A 53 3.20 11.35 -23.64
C VAL A 53 2.78 9.97 -24.12
N LEU A 54 2.22 9.88 -25.33
CA LEU A 54 1.94 8.61 -25.97
C LEU A 54 3.23 7.77 -26.12
N ALA A 55 4.33 8.37 -26.57
CA ALA A 55 5.61 7.69 -26.73
C ALA A 55 6.20 7.20 -25.39
N MET A 56 5.95 7.94 -24.32
CA MET A 56 6.44 7.64 -22.97
C MET A 56 5.56 6.65 -22.19
N MET A 57 4.38 6.32 -22.70
CA MET A 57 3.47 5.35 -22.09
C MET A 57 4.21 4.02 -21.85
N GLY A 58 3.87 3.25 -20.82
CA GLY A 58 4.49 1.93 -20.55
C GLY A 58 6.01 1.93 -20.29
N LYS A 59 6.70 3.08 -20.35
CA LYS A 59 8.12 3.19 -20.03
C LYS A 59 8.29 2.94 -18.54
N LYS A 60 9.06 1.92 -18.19
CA LYS A 60 9.36 1.62 -16.79
C LYS A 60 10.12 2.79 -16.18
N HIS A 61 9.66 3.26 -15.02
CA HIS A 61 10.41 4.25 -14.26
C HIS A 61 11.76 3.66 -13.83
N THR A 62 12.81 4.47 -13.89
CA THR A 62 14.14 4.08 -13.41
C THR A 62 14.06 3.70 -11.94
N ALA A 63 14.42 2.46 -11.63
CA ALA A 63 14.51 1.97 -10.27
C ALA A 63 15.92 2.25 -9.72
N TYR A 64 15.99 2.95 -8.60
CA TYR A 64 17.23 3.22 -7.89
C TYR A 64 17.41 2.22 -6.74
N SER A 65 18.59 1.62 -6.63
CA SER A 65 18.93 0.75 -5.52
C SER A 65 18.95 1.53 -4.20
N PHE A 66 18.84 0.82 -3.08
CA PHE A 66 18.97 1.45 -1.75
C PHE A 66 20.33 2.14 -1.60
N GLU A 67 21.40 1.49 -2.06
CA GLU A 67 22.77 2.00 -1.98
C GLU A 67 22.94 3.31 -2.76
N THR A 68 22.44 3.38 -4.00
CA THR A 68 22.50 4.61 -4.80
C THR A 68 21.73 5.76 -4.14
N LYS A 69 20.55 5.47 -3.58
CA LYS A 69 19.77 6.49 -2.85
C LYS A 69 20.51 7.00 -1.62
N LEU A 70 21.08 6.08 -0.84
CA LEU A 70 21.79 6.42 0.39
C LEU A 70 23.05 7.24 0.10
N ALA A 71 23.86 6.81 -0.87
CA ALA A 71 25.07 7.52 -1.27
C ALA A 71 24.76 8.95 -1.76
N ALA A 72 23.73 9.11 -2.60
CA ALA A 72 23.33 10.42 -3.10
C ALA A 72 22.83 11.36 -1.99
N VAL A 73 22.09 10.83 -1.02
CA VAL A 73 21.58 11.62 0.10
C VAL A 73 22.70 12.00 1.07
N ARG A 74 23.61 11.08 1.40
CA ARG A 74 24.78 11.36 2.25
C ARG A 74 25.70 12.41 1.66
N ALA A 75 25.94 12.36 0.35
CA ALA A 75 26.73 13.39 -0.33
C ALA A 75 26.16 14.81 -0.09
N VAL A 76 24.83 14.96 -0.07
CA VAL A 76 24.19 16.27 0.17
C VAL A 76 24.13 16.62 1.66
N VAL A 77 23.82 15.67 2.53
CA VAL A 77 23.55 15.94 3.95
C VAL A 77 24.82 15.97 4.78
N ASP A 78 25.74 15.05 4.52
CA ASP A 78 26.95 14.84 5.33
C ASP A 78 28.19 15.47 4.66
N GLU A 79 28.30 15.43 3.33
CA GLU A 79 29.45 15.97 2.58
C GLU A 79 29.22 17.40 2.04
N GLY A 80 28.02 17.95 2.20
CA GLY A 80 27.69 19.33 1.80
C GLY A 80 27.56 19.57 0.29
N MET A 81 27.48 18.52 -0.52
CA MET A 81 27.29 18.62 -1.98
C MET A 81 25.96 19.28 -2.32
N THR A 82 25.92 20.04 -3.42
CA THR A 82 24.65 20.60 -3.88
C THR A 82 23.74 19.50 -4.45
N LYS A 83 22.43 19.72 -4.38
CA LYS A 83 21.44 18.78 -4.93
C LYS A 83 21.68 18.45 -6.42
N PRO A 84 21.91 19.42 -7.33
CA PRO A 84 22.15 19.12 -8.73
C PRO A 84 23.44 18.31 -8.95
N GLU A 85 24.54 18.64 -8.27
CA GLU A 85 25.80 17.88 -8.36
C GLU A 85 25.61 16.42 -7.93
N ALA A 86 24.89 16.19 -6.83
CA ALA A 86 24.59 14.83 -6.38
C ALA A 86 23.69 14.08 -7.37
N MET A 87 22.70 14.76 -7.95
CA MET A 87 21.84 14.14 -8.95
C MET A 87 22.61 13.71 -10.20
N GLU A 88 23.54 14.54 -10.66
CA GLU A 88 24.42 14.24 -11.78
C GLU A 88 25.36 13.07 -11.45
N LYS A 89 26.08 13.16 -10.31
CA LYS A 89 27.03 12.13 -9.87
C LYS A 89 26.42 10.75 -9.72
N PHE A 90 25.16 10.67 -9.26
CA PHE A 90 24.47 9.40 -8.99
C PHE A 90 23.40 9.03 -10.02
N GLY A 91 23.31 9.74 -11.16
CA GLY A 91 22.40 9.41 -12.26
C GLY A 91 20.91 9.56 -11.92
N ILE A 92 20.56 10.49 -11.05
CA ILE A 92 19.19 10.72 -10.60
C ILE A 92 18.49 11.66 -11.57
N ALA A 93 17.61 11.09 -12.41
CA ALA A 93 16.97 11.80 -13.52
C ALA A 93 15.92 12.82 -13.08
N SER A 94 15.38 12.71 -11.86
CA SER A 94 14.28 13.55 -11.40
C SER A 94 14.52 14.14 -10.01
N PRO A 95 14.31 15.45 -9.84
CA PRO A 95 14.49 16.12 -8.55
C PRO A 95 13.40 15.76 -7.54
N SER A 96 12.20 15.38 -7.99
CA SER A 96 11.05 15.15 -7.11
C SER A 96 11.23 13.92 -6.21
N PRO A 97 11.64 12.73 -6.72
CA PRO A 97 12.03 11.60 -5.88
C PRO A 97 13.21 11.94 -4.96
N PHE A 98 14.21 12.67 -5.47
CA PHE A 98 15.39 13.01 -4.70
C PHE A 98 15.08 13.87 -3.47
N LYS A 99 14.22 14.90 -3.63
CA LYS A 99 13.73 15.72 -2.53
C LYS A 99 13.01 14.89 -1.46
N LYS A 100 12.23 13.87 -1.86
CA LYS A 100 11.57 12.96 -0.93
C LYS A 100 12.57 12.11 -0.15
N TRP A 101 13.65 11.64 -0.79
CA TRP A 101 14.70 10.87 -0.12
C TRP A 101 15.47 11.72 0.90
N LEU A 102 15.84 12.96 0.53
CA LEU A 102 16.49 13.90 1.45
C LEU A 102 15.63 14.17 2.68
N LYS A 103 14.31 14.36 2.50
CA LYS A 103 13.37 14.56 3.61
C LYS A 103 13.31 13.32 4.50
N ALA A 104 13.08 12.14 3.91
CA ALA A 104 12.99 10.88 4.65
C ALA A 104 14.26 10.58 5.46
N TYR A 105 15.44 10.86 4.89
CA TYR A 105 16.70 10.67 5.60
C TYR A 105 16.87 11.60 6.80
N ARG A 106 16.44 12.85 6.68
CA ARG A 106 16.51 13.82 7.79
C ARG A 106 15.53 13.50 8.92
N GLU A 107 14.38 12.90 8.59
CA GLU A 107 13.32 12.58 9.56
C GLU A 107 13.51 11.21 10.22
N GLU A 108 13.86 10.19 9.43
CA GLU A 108 13.83 8.78 9.84
C GLU A 108 15.19 8.07 9.64
N GLY A 109 16.22 8.76 9.11
CA GLY A 109 17.56 8.21 8.91
C GLY A 109 17.71 7.30 7.68
N PRO A 110 18.84 6.56 7.57
CA PRO A 110 19.16 5.71 6.42
C PRO A 110 18.09 4.67 6.10
N GLU A 111 17.48 4.06 7.11
CA GLU A 111 16.50 2.98 6.97
C GLU A 111 15.23 3.43 6.24
N ALA A 112 14.90 4.72 6.28
CA ALA A 112 13.75 5.31 5.58
C ALA A 112 13.82 5.17 4.05
N LEU A 113 15.03 4.99 3.50
CA LEU A 113 15.26 4.84 2.07
C LEU A 113 15.07 3.40 1.59
N ARG A 114 14.96 2.43 2.52
CA ARG A 114 14.73 1.03 2.16
C ARG A 114 13.38 0.87 1.48
N PRO A 115 13.27 -0.06 0.52
CA PRO A 115 11.99 -0.35 -0.10
C PRO A 115 10.99 -0.79 0.96
N LYS A 116 9.92 0.00 1.15
CA LYS A 116 8.80 -0.39 2.01
C LYS A 116 8.09 -1.61 1.39
N PRO A 117 7.57 -2.53 2.22
CA PRO A 117 6.79 -3.68 1.74
C PRO A 117 5.71 -3.21 0.76
N ARG A 118 5.64 -3.85 -0.41
CA ARG A 118 4.63 -3.49 -1.42
C ARG A 118 3.26 -4.00 -0.97
N GLY A 119 2.26 -3.12 -1.00
CA GLY A 119 0.88 -3.44 -0.69
C GLY A 119 0.32 -2.64 0.49
N ARG A 120 -1.01 -2.67 0.64
CA ARG A 120 -1.64 -2.22 1.89
C ARG A 120 -1.05 -3.08 3.01
N PRO A 121 -0.57 -2.52 4.13
CA PRO A 121 -0.31 -3.33 5.32
C PRO A 121 -1.55 -4.19 5.51
N ARG A 122 -1.40 -5.52 5.65
CA ARG A 122 -2.55 -6.34 6.03
C ARG A 122 -3.15 -5.61 7.22
N GLY A 123 -4.39 -5.15 7.06
CA GLY A 123 -5.08 -4.46 8.13
C GLY A 123 -4.97 -5.32 9.38
N SER A 124 -5.14 -4.71 10.55
CA SER A 124 -5.34 -5.39 11.82
C SER A 124 -6.52 -6.37 11.76
N GLY A 125 -6.41 -7.45 10.98
CA GLY A 125 -6.94 -8.72 11.37
C GLY A 125 -6.17 -9.01 12.64
N SER A 126 -6.90 -8.99 13.76
CA SER A 126 -6.43 -9.39 15.07
C SER A 126 -5.38 -10.49 14.89
N PRO A 127 -4.21 -10.42 15.53
CA PRO A 127 -3.32 -11.56 15.51
C PRO A 127 -4.17 -12.75 15.94
N SER A 128 -4.31 -13.75 15.07
CA SER A 128 -4.56 -15.11 15.52
C SER A 128 -3.29 -15.62 16.21
N GLY A 129 -2.74 -14.80 17.10
CA GLY A 129 -1.77 -15.19 18.08
C GLY A 129 -2.55 -16.06 19.02
N GLU A 130 -2.14 -17.32 19.07
CA GLU A 130 -2.37 -18.22 20.18
C GLU A 130 -2.51 -17.38 21.44
N THR A 131 -3.70 -17.37 22.03
CA THR A 131 -3.92 -16.67 23.30
C THR A 131 -2.83 -17.15 24.23
N THR A 132 -1.90 -16.26 24.60
CA THR A 132 -0.85 -16.61 25.56
C THR A 132 -1.56 -17.20 26.77
N ARG A 133 -1.03 -18.31 27.32
CA ARG A 133 -1.63 -19.06 28.44
C ARG A 133 -2.21 -18.15 29.54
N GLU A 134 -1.54 -17.03 29.80
CA GLU A 134 -1.94 -15.98 30.74
C GLU A 134 -3.29 -15.34 30.39
N GLN A 135 -3.55 -14.99 29.13
CA GLN A 135 -4.81 -14.39 28.69
C GLN A 135 -5.98 -15.39 28.75
N GLU A 136 -5.73 -16.67 28.52
CA GLU A 136 -6.74 -17.72 28.70
C GLU A 136 -7.08 -17.90 30.18
N LEU A 137 -6.07 -17.89 31.05
CA LEU A 137 -6.24 -17.93 32.49
C LEU A 137 -7.04 -16.72 33.01
N GLU A 138 -6.76 -15.52 32.52
CA GLU A 138 -7.52 -14.31 32.88
C GLU A 138 -9.00 -14.41 32.49
N ARG A 139 -9.28 -14.90 31.27
CA ARG A 139 -10.67 -15.13 30.82
C ARG A 139 -11.35 -16.19 31.68
N ARG A 140 -10.63 -17.24 32.08
CA ARG A 140 -11.16 -18.30 32.93
C ARG A 140 -11.46 -17.80 34.34
N ILE A 141 -10.55 -17.01 34.93
CA ILE A 141 -10.74 -16.37 36.24
C ILE A 141 -11.98 -15.48 36.18
N LYS A 142 -12.09 -14.59 35.19
CA LYS A 142 -13.25 -13.69 35.05
C LYS A 142 -14.58 -14.44 34.93
N ARG A 143 -14.59 -15.56 34.19
CA ARG A 143 -15.77 -16.43 34.09
C ARG A 143 -16.12 -17.08 35.44
N LEU A 144 -15.13 -17.63 36.14
CA LEU A 144 -15.32 -18.28 37.44
C LEU A 144 -15.74 -17.29 38.53
N GLU A 145 -15.25 -16.05 38.48
CA GLU A 145 -15.67 -14.98 39.39
C GLU A 145 -17.13 -14.60 39.16
N ALA A 146 -17.56 -14.47 37.90
CA ALA A 146 -18.96 -14.21 37.56
C ALA A 146 -19.89 -15.35 38.04
N GLU A 147 -19.48 -16.60 37.85
CA GLU A 147 -20.21 -17.78 38.31
C GLU A 147 -20.31 -17.84 39.84
N ASN A 148 -19.20 -17.59 40.55
CA ASN A 148 -19.20 -17.51 42.01
C ASN A 148 -20.09 -16.37 42.53
N ALA A 149 -20.04 -15.20 41.88
CA ALA A 149 -20.89 -14.07 42.25
C ALA A 149 -22.38 -14.41 42.07
N TYR A 150 -22.74 -15.11 41.00
CA TYR A 150 -24.10 -15.57 40.76
C TYR A 150 -24.56 -16.59 41.81
N LEU A 151 -23.71 -17.58 42.13
CA LEU A 151 -24.02 -18.58 43.16
C LEU A 151 -24.20 -17.96 44.55
N LYS A 152 -23.32 -17.02 44.93
CA LYS A 152 -23.45 -16.26 46.21
C LYS A 152 -24.77 -15.49 46.28
N LYS A 153 -25.17 -14.82 45.20
CA LYS A 153 -26.47 -14.12 45.12
C LYS A 153 -27.65 -15.10 45.25
N SER A 154 -27.58 -16.26 44.59
CA SER A 154 -28.63 -17.30 44.69
C SER A 154 -28.78 -17.84 46.11
N ILE A 155 -27.67 -18.08 46.81
CA ILE A 155 -27.67 -18.53 48.21
C ILE A 155 -28.28 -17.45 49.12
N ALA A 156 -27.86 -16.20 48.96
CA ALA A 156 -28.40 -15.07 49.74
C ALA A 156 -29.92 -14.92 49.56
N LEU A 157 -30.41 -15.00 48.32
CA LEU A 157 -31.85 -14.95 48.02
C LEU A 157 -32.63 -16.12 48.64
N LYS A 158 -32.06 -17.34 48.63
CA LYS A 158 -32.69 -18.50 49.27
C LYS A 158 -32.74 -18.35 50.80
N ALA A 159 -31.69 -17.81 51.42
CA ALA A 159 -31.64 -17.53 52.84
C ALA A 159 -32.67 -16.46 53.25
N GLU A 160 -32.79 -15.38 52.48
CA GLU A 160 -33.79 -14.32 52.70
C GLU A 160 -35.23 -14.86 52.57
N LYS A 161 -35.49 -15.69 51.55
CA LYS A 161 -36.82 -16.31 51.40
C LYS A 161 -37.17 -17.17 52.61
N ARG A 162 -36.23 -17.99 53.11
CA ARG A 162 -36.43 -18.83 54.32
C ARG A 162 -36.69 -18.01 55.58
N SER A 163 -35.97 -16.90 55.78
CA SER A 163 -36.21 -16.02 56.93
C SER A 163 -37.55 -15.28 56.84
N ARG A 164 -38.00 -14.92 55.63
CA ARG A 164 -39.31 -14.31 55.38
C ARG A 164 -40.47 -15.28 55.59
N THR A 165 -40.36 -16.55 55.20
CA THR A 165 -41.39 -17.56 55.51
C THR A 165 -41.43 -17.92 56.99
N ALA A 166 -40.29 -17.94 57.68
CA ALA A 166 -40.25 -18.18 59.14
C ALA A 166 -40.85 -17.04 59.97
N ARG A 167 -40.92 -15.82 59.42
CA ARG A 167 -41.47 -14.62 60.09
C ARG A 167 -42.96 -14.34 59.82
N ARG A 168 -43.66 -15.12 59.00
CA ARG A 168 -45.12 -14.94 58.80
C ARG A 168 -45.89 -15.71 59.89
N PRO A 169 -46.75 -15.05 60.71
CA PRO A 169 -47.57 -15.76 61.67
C PRO A 169 -48.65 -16.56 60.94
N ARG A 170 -48.92 -17.79 61.40
CA ARG A 170 -50.04 -18.60 60.92
C ARG A 170 -51.32 -18.00 61.49
N SER A 171 -52.17 -17.44 60.64
CA SER A 171 -53.58 -17.15 60.95
C SER A 171 -54.41 -18.40 60.85
#